data_AF-A0A944UWU1-F1
#
_entry.id   AF-A0A944UWU1-F1
#
_cell.length_a   1.000
_cell.length_b   1.000
_cell.length_c   1.000
_cell.angle_alpha   90.00
_cell.angle_beta   90.00
_cell.angle_gamma   90.00
#
_symmetry.space_group_name_H-M   'P 1'
#
loop_
_entity.id
_entity.type
_entity.pdbx_description
1 polymer ?
#
loop_
_entity_poly.entity_id
_entity_poly.type
_entity_poly.pdbx_seq_one_letter_code
_entity_poly.pdbx_strand_id
1 'polypeptide(L)' 'MAITAAQIKELRELTGIGMMECKKALTETDGDMEKAIDELRKKGLSKAAKKADRETAEG' A
#
# COMPACT_ATOMS: atom_id res chain seq x y z
N MET A 1 6.19 -7.07 -16.64
CA MET A 1 5.00 -7.95 -16.61
C MET A 1 3.70 -7.14 -16.72
N ALA A 2 2.61 -7.70 -17.26
CA ALA A 2 1.33 -7.00 -17.34
C ALA A 2 0.54 -7.17 -16.04
N ILE A 3 0.57 -6.17 -15.16
CA ILE A 3 -0.25 -6.15 -13.95
C ILE A 3 -1.73 -6.09 -14.36
N THR A 4 -2.51 -7.09 -13.95
CA THR A 4 -3.93 -7.14 -14.29
C THR A 4 -4.79 -6.32 -13.31
N ALA A 5 -5.93 -5.84 -13.78
CA ALA A 5 -6.91 -5.16 -12.92
C ALA A 5 -7.41 -6.06 -11.78
N ALA A 6 -7.48 -7.38 -12.01
CA ALA A 6 -7.82 -8.37 -11.00
C ALA A 6 -6.77 -8.39 -9.87
N GLN A 7 -5.48 -8.41 -10.21
CA GLN A 7 -4.41 -8.40 -9.21
C GLN A 7 -4.44 -7.12 -8.37
N ILE A 8 -4.65 -5.96 -9.00
CA ILE A 8 -4.76 -4.68 -8.30
C ILE A 8 -5.95 -4.68 -7.33
N LYS A 9 -7.08 -5.25 -7.75
CA LYS A 9 -8.29 -5.35 -6.94
C LYS A 9 -8.07 -6.27 -5.73
N GLU A 10 -7.49 -7.44 -5.95
CA GLU A 10 -7.20 -8.42 -4.89
C GLU A 10 -6.23 -7.84 -3.85
N LEU A 11 -5.17 -7.17 -4.31
CA LEU A 11 -4.24 -6.50 -3.40
C LEU A 11 -4.91 -5.39 -2.58
N ARG A 12 -5.84 -4.64 -3.19
CA ARG A 12 -6.65 -3.64 -2.48
C ARG A 12 -7.57 -4.28 -1.44
N GLU A 13 -8.19 -5.40 -1.75
CA GLU A 13 -9.09 -6.10 -0.82
C GLU A 13 -8.30 -6.66 0.38
N LEU A 14 -7.07 -7.15 0.16
CA LEU A 14 -6.19 -7.66 1.21
C LEU A 14 -5.60 -6.57 2.10
N THR A 15 -5.17 -5.46 1.51
CA THR A 15 -4.42 -4.40 2.24
C THR A 15 -5.29 -3.22 2.65
N GLY A 16 -6.47 -3.05 2.03
CA GLY A 16 -7.32 -1.88 2.21
C GLY A 16 -6.76 -0.59 1.59
N ILE A 17 -5.64 -0.67 0.84
CA ILE A 17 -4.96 0.50 0.29
C ILE A 17 -5.58 0.93 -1.04
N GLY A 18 -5.51 2.23 -1.34
CA GLY A 18 -6.02 2.82 -2.58
C GLY A 18 -5.50 2.12 -3.85
N MET A 19 -6.34 2.08 -4.88
CA MET A 19 -6.13 1.31 -6.11
C MET A 19 -4.86 1.69 -6.87
N MET A 20 -4.49 2.98 -6.86
CA MET A 20 -3.25 3.50 -7.44
C MET A 20 -1.99 2.98 -6.73
N GLU A 21 -1.99 2.97 -5.41
CA GLU A 21 -0.84 2.48 -4.63
C GLU A 21 -0.68 0.97 -4.77
N CYS A 22 -1.79 0.22 -4.85
CA CYS A 22 -1.77 -1.21 -5.15
C CYS A 22 -1.17 -1.49 -6.53
N LYS A 23 -1.57 -0.72 -7.55
CA LYS A 23 -1.00 -0.82 -8.89
C LYS A 23 0.50 -0.49 -8.89
N LYS A 24 0.91 0.53 -8.17
CA LYS A 24 2.30 0.97 -8.09
C LYS A 24 3.17 -0.07 -7.39
N ALA A 25 2.73 -0.58 -6.24
CA ALA A 25 3.41 -1.65 -5.51
C ALA A 25 3.56 -2.91 -6.37
N LEU A 26 2.49 -3.36 -7.04
CA LEU A 26 2.57 -4.48 -7.97
C LEU A 26 3.52 -4.19 -9.14
N THR A 27 3.62 -2.94 -9.61
CA THR A 27 4.55 -2.59 -10.69
C THR A 27 6.01 -2.60 -10.21
N GLU A 28 6.27 -2.12 -8.99
CA GLU A 28 7.59 -2.12 -8.34
C GLU A 28 8.06 -3.54 -7.97
N THR A 29 7.13 -4.46 -7.72
CA THR A 29 7.41 -5.86 -7.37
C THR A 29 7.26 -6.83 -8.54
N ASP A 30 7.13 -6.33 -9.77
CA ASP A 30 6.89 -7.13 -10.98
C ASP A 30 5.68 -8.07 -10.89
N GLY A 31 4.67 -7.70 -10.11
CA GLY A 31 3.41 -8.43 -9.94
C GLY A 31 3.45 -9.50 -8.86
N ASP A 32 4.51 -9.52 -8.06
CA ASP A 32 4.64 -10.34 -6.87
C ASP A 32 3.71 -9.81 -5.76
N MET A 33 2.66 -10.58 -5.46
CA MET A 33 1.63 -10.23 -4.48
C MET A 33 2.20 -10.10 -3.08
N GLU A 34 3.08 -11.02 -2.66
CA GLU A 34 3.63 -11.04 -1.31
C GLU A 34 4.54 -9.84 -1.08
N LYS A 35 5.42 -9.56 -2.05
CA LYS A 35 6.26 -8.36 -2.01
C LYS A 35 5.43 -7.09 -2.06
N ALA A 36 4.36 -7.05 -2.86
CA ALA A 36 3.52 -5.86 -2.96
C ALA A 36 2.81 -5.59 -1.63
N ILE A 37 2.33 -6.62 -0.94
CA ILE A 37 1.72 -6.51 0.40
C ILE A 37 2.74 -6.01 1.43
N ASP A 38 3.96 -6.56 1.43
CA ASP A 38 5.02 -6.14 2.36
C ASP A 38 5.42 -4.67 2.12
N GLU A 39 5.58 -4.29 0.86
CA GLU A 39 5.91 -2.92 0.49
C GLU A 39 4.79 -1.93 0.88
N LEU A 40 3.54 -2.33 0.63
CA LEU A 40 2.37 -1.58 1.04
C LEU A 40 2.22 -1.46 2.56
N ARG A 41 2.55 -2.50 3.33
CA ARG A 41 2.59 -2.44 4.79
C ARG A 41 3.65 -1.48 5.29
N LYS A 42 4.87 -1.55 4.73
CA LYS A 42 5.97 -0.62 5.06
C LYS A 42 5.61 0.84 4.74
N LYS A 43 5.00 1.08 3.57
CA LYS A 43 4.52 2.41 3.15
C LYS A 43 3.31 2.88 4.01
N GLY A 44 2.42 1.97 4.40
CA GLY A 44 1.22 2.26 5.21
C GLY A 44 1.53 2.62 6.67
N LEU A 45 2.47 1.92 7.31
CA LEU A 45 2.96 2.24 8.67
C LEU A 45 3.55 3.66 8.73
N SER A 46 4.25 4.09 7.68
CA SER A 46 4.78 5.46 7.59
C SER A 46 3.70 6.54 7.53
N LYS A 47 2.51 6.26 6.97
CA LYS A 47 1.40 7.22 6.96
C LYS A 47 0.68 7.29 8.30
N ALA A 48 0.54 6.16 9.01
CA ALA A 48 -0.03 6.13 10.36
C ALA A 48 0.88 6.85 11.38
N ALA A 49 2.20 6.65 11.30
CA ALA A 49 3.17 7.35 12.14
C ALA A 49 3.16 8.87 11.92
N LYS A 50 3.01 9.33 10.66
CA LYS A 50 2.89 10.76 10.35
C LYS A 50 1.59 11.41 10.80
N LYS A 51 0.56 10.62 11.12
CA LYS A 51 -0.68 11.14 11.72
C LYS A 51 -0.58 11.24 13.24
N ALA A 52 0.14 10.31 13.88
CA ALA A 52 0.44 10.39 15.31
C ALA A 52 1.24 11.65 15.68
N ASP A 53 2.13 12.12 14.79
CA ASP A 53 2.91 13.35 15.01
C ASP A 53 2.08 14.65 14.87
N ARG A 54 0.88 14.58 14.26
CA ARG A 54 -0.02 15.74 14.10
C ARG A 54 -1.04 15.92 15.22
N GLU A 55 -1.20 14.95 16.12
CA GLU A 55 -2.21 14.99 17.18
C GLU A 55 -1.66 15.44 18.55
N THR A 56 -0.38 15.84 18.67
CA THR A 56 0.22 16.22 19.97
C THR A 56 0.71 17.67 20.07
N ALA A 57 0.22 18.60 19.24
CA ALA A 57 0.63 20.01 19.27
C ALA A 57 -0.44 20.96 19.86
N GLU A 58 -1.44 20.44 20.58
CA GLU A 58 -2.41 21.24 21.32
C GLU A 58 -2.68 20.58 22.68
N GLY A 59 -1.90 20.99 23.68
CA GLY A 59 -2.05 20.64 25.10
C GLY A 59 -1.39 21.72 25.94
#